data_AF-A0A947AE63-F1
#
_entry.id   AF-A0A947AE63-F1
#
_cell.length_a   1.000
_cell.length_b   1.000
_cell.length_c   1.000
_cell.angle_alpha   90.00
_cell.angle_beta   90.00
_cell.angle_gamma   90.00
#
_symmetry.space_group_name_H-M   'P 1'
#
loop_
_entity.id
_entity.type
_entity.pdbx_description
1 polymer ?
#
loop_
_entity_poly.entity_id
_entity_poly.type
_entity_poly.pdbx_seq_one_letter_code
_entity_poly.pdbx_strand_id
1 'polypeptide(L)'
;MDPILIITTGGTIDKVYFDAKSEYEVGPPNITRVLAELNLSITYRIVPLMRKDSLDMTDEDRALIYQTINSFTENRILITHGTDTMIQTAKHLVSLTGKTIVLTGALEPALFKTSDALFNIGCGLGALQALDQGVYIAMNGRIFNCLQVRKDPQKNRFVTLDK
;
A
#
# COMPACT_ATOMS: atom_id res chain seq x y z
N MET A 1 -15.28 -4.23 16.22
CA MET A 1 -14.08 -3.56 15.68
C MET A 1 -14.49 -2.92 14.38
N ASP A 2 -14.12 -1.65 14.16
CA ASP A 2 -14.38 -1.00 12.88
C ASP A 2 -13.60 -1.73 11.77
N PRO A 3 -14.25 -2.04 10.63
CA PRO A 3 -13.62 -2.77 9.55
C PRO A 3 -12.45 -1.97 8.96
N ILE A 4 -11.38 -2.67 8.60
CA ILE A 4 -10.25 -2.10 7.88
C ILE A 4 -10.63 -1.99 6.40
N LEU A 5 -10.50 -0.79 5.83
CA LEU A 5 -10.62 -0.60 4.40
C LEU A 5 -9.27 -0.87 3.74
N ILE A 6 -9.23 -1.76 2.77
CA ILE A 6 -8.05 -2.06 1.96
C ILE A 6 -8.31 -1.54 0.56
N ILE A 7 -7.50 -0.59 0.10
CA ILE A 7 -7.58 -0.05 -1.26
C ILE A 7 -6.39 -0.59 -2.04
N THR A 8 -6.63 -1.14 -3.23
CA THR A 8 -5.56 -1.59 -4.11
C THR A 8 -5.44 -0.68 -5.31
N THR A 9 -4.22 -0.18 -5.56
CA THR A 9 -3.93 0.68 -6.72
C THR A 9 -3.04 0.00 -7.76
N GLY A 10 -2.69 -1.27 -7.54
CA GLY A 10 -1.75 -2.03 -8.35
C GLY A 10 -0.36 -2.10 -7.71
N GLY A 11 0.66 -1.80 -8.51
CA GLY A 11 2.06 -1.96 -8.11
C GLY A 11 2.48 -3.43 -7.97
N THR A 12 3.66 -3.64 -7.41
CA THR A 12 4.35 -4.94 -7.40
C THR A 12 3.58 -6.05 -6.68
N ILE A 13 2.79 -5.74 -5.64
CA ILE A 13 1.95 -6.73 -4.94
C ILE A 13 0.97 -7.41 -5.91
N ASP A 14 0.39 -6.64 -6.83
CA ASP A 14 -0.62 -7.11 -7.77
C ASP A 14 -0.02 -7.49 -9.16
N LYS A 15 1.31 -7.47 -9.33
CA LYS A 15 1.96 -7.93 -10.58
C LYS A 15 1.76 -9.45 -10.75
N VAL A 16 1.32 -9.87 -11.94
CA VAL A 16 1.18 -11.27 -12.33
C VAL A 16 2.05 -11.50 -13.58
N TYR A 17 2.83 -12.58 -13.60
CA TYR A 17 3.60 -12.96 -14.78
C TYR A 17 2.72 -13.79 -15.72
N PHE A 18 2.54 -13.34 -16.96
CA PHE A 18 2.10 -14.20 -18.05
C PHE A 18 3.35 -14.67 -18.82
N ASP A 19 3.41 -15.95 -19.10
CA ASP A 19 4.55 -16.61 -19.73
C ASP A 19 4.72 -16.22 -21.20
N ALA A 20 5.97 -16.40 -21.66
CA ALA A 20 6.50 -16.27 -23.02
C ALA A 20 6.83 -14.88 -23.61
N LYS A 21 6.40 -13.73 -23.05
CA LYS A 21 6.71 -12.41 -23.66
C LYS A 21 7.34 -11.33 -22.79
N SER A 22 7.54 -11.54 -21.48
CA SER A 22 8.19 -10.54 -20.60
C SER A 22 7.52 -9.15 -20.63
N GLU A 23 6.23 -9.07 -20.99
CA GLU A 23 5.43 -7.85 -20.88
C GLU A 23 4.76 -7.82 -19.50
N TYR A 24 4.88 -6.68 -18.81
CA TYR A 24 4.37 -6.49 -17.45
C TYR A 24 2.91 -6.06 -17.47
N GLU A 25 2.03 -6.79 -16.77
CA GLU A 25 0.65 -6.36 -16.52
C GLU A 25 0.31 -6.44 -15.02
N VAL A 26 -0.48 -5.48 -14.55
CA VAL A 26 -1.02 -5.50 -13.18
C VAL A 26 -2.28 -6.38 -13.17
N GLY A 27 -2.20 -7.50 -12.47
CA GLY A 27 -3.25 -8.52 -12.41
C GLY A 27 -4.36 -8.23 -11.40
N PRO A 28 -5.24 -9.21 -11.10
CA PRO A 28 -6.24 -9.08 -10.04
C PRO A 28 -5.59 -8.86 -8.67
N PRO A 29 -6.29 -8.24 -7.70
CA PRO A 29 -5.72 -7.91 -6.39
C PRO A 29 -5.25 -9.17 -5.65
N ASN A 30 -3.95 -9.42 -5.62
CA ASN A 30 -3.36 -10.62 -5.03
C ASN A 30 -3.49 -10.60 -3.50
N ILE A 31 -3.62 -9.41 -2.91
CA ILE A 31 -3.86 -9.26 -1.47
C ILE A 31 -5.11 -10.04 -1.01
N THR A 32 -6.14 -10.17 -1.85
CA THR A 32 -7.34 -10.95 -1.51
C THR A 32 -6.99 -12.41 -1.22
N ARG A 33 -6.16 -13.01 -2.08
CA ARG A 33 -5.71 -14.40 -1.93
C ARG A 33 -4.77 -14.54 -0.73
N VAL A 34 -3.81 -13.63 -0.60
CA VAL A 34 -2.85 -13.61 0.51
C VAL A 34 -3.58 -13.58 1.86
N LEU A 35 -4.57 -12.71 2.03
CA LEU A 35 -5.31 -12.60 3.29
C LEU A 35 -6.24 -13.80 3.55
N ALA A 36 -6.82 -14.39 2.50
CA ALA A 36 -7.71 -15.55 2.64
C ALA A 36 -7.00 -16.81 3.17
N GLU A 37 -5.68 -16.92 2.99
CA GLU A 37 -4.86 -18.02 3.50
C GLU A 37 -4.44 -17.83 4.97
N LEU A 38 -4.74 -16.67 5.58
CA LEU A 38 -4.34 -16.31 6.94
C LEU A 38 -5.52 -16.42 7.92
N ASN A 39 -5.25 -16.91 9.14
CA ASN A 39 -6.21 -16.89 10.24
C ASN A 39 -6.21 -15.53 10.94
N LEU A 40 -6.90 -14.55 10.35
CA LEU A 40 -6.93 -13.17 10.85
C LEU A 40 -8.13 -12.92 11.77
N SER A 41 -7.91 -12.22 12.87
CA SER A 41 -8.95 -11.81 13.83
C SER A 41 -9.50 -10.40 13.57
N ILE A 42 -9.41 -9.92 12.32
CA ILE A 42 -9.85 -8.59 11.90
C ILE A 42 -10.94 -8.69 10.83
N THR A 43 -11.82 -7.70 10.78
CA THR A 43 -12.76 -7.52 9.67
C THR A 43 -12.17 -6.54 8.66
N TYR A 44 -12.31 -6.83 7.37
CA TYR A 44 -11.81 -5.95 6.33
C TYR A 44 -12.69 -5.97 5.08
N ARG A 45 -12.60 -4.90 4.29
CA ARG A 45 -13.19 -4.76 2.97
C ARG A 45 -12.12 -4.38 1.96
N ILE A 46 -12.10 -5.03 0.81
CA ILE A 46 -11.17 -4.72 -0.28
C ILE A 46 -11.90 -3.93 -1.36
N VAL A 47 -11.33 -2.79 -1.76
CA VAL A 47 -11.78 -1.95 -2.88
C VAL A 47 -10.66 -1.90 -3.92
N PRO A 48 -10.80 -2.62 -5.05
CA PRO A 48 -9.86 -2.51 -6.14
C PRO A 48 -10.12 -1.22 -6.92
N LEU A 49 -9.34 -0.18 -6.61
CA LEU A 49 -9.57 1.16 -7.18
C LEU A 49 -8.96 1.29 -8.58
N MET A 50 -7.75 0.79 -8.76
CA MET A 50 -7.04 0.83 -10.05
C MET A 50 -5.94 -0.23 -10.11
N ARG A 51 -5.34 -0.37 -11.29
CA ARG A 51 -4.26 -1.32 -11.59
C ARG A 51 -3.18 -0.61 -12.40
N LYS A 52 -2.37 0.23 -11.75
CA LYS A 52 -1.33 1.02 -12.41
C LYS A 52 0.05 0.70 -11.85
N ASP A 53 1.08 0.83 -12.68
CA ASP A 53 2.44 1.00 -12.17
C ASP A 53 2.52 2.39 -11.51
N SER A 54 3.23 2.49 -10.39
CA SER A 54 3.34 3.76 -9.66
C SER A 54 4.00 4.85 -10.49
N LEU A 55 4.87 4.50 -11.45
CA LEU A 55 5.50 5.47 -12.35
C LEU A 55 4.52 6.11 -13.34
N ASP A 56 3.42 5.43 -13.65
CA ASP A 56 2.37 5.91 -14.55
C ASP A 56 1.22 6.62 -13.80
N MET A 57 1.32 6.73 -12.47
CA MET A 57 0.28 7.33 -11.65
C MET A 57 0.31 8.86 -11.70
N THR A 58 -0.80 9.46 -12.12
CA THR A 58 -0.95 10.92 -12.26
C THR A 58 -1.52 11.57 -10.99
N ASP A 59 -1.62 12.89 -10.99
CA ASP A 59 -2.25 13.63 -9.88
C ASP A 59 -3.76 13.40 -9.82
N GLU A 60 -4.41 13.18 -10.96
CA GLU A 60 -5.83 12.79 -11.04
C GLU A 60 -6.06 11.42 -10.38
N ASP A 61 -5.14 10.47 -10.56
CA ASP A 61 -5.19 9.18 -9.88
C ASP A 61 -5.08 9.35 -8.36
N ARG A 62 -4.16 10.22 -7.89
CA ARG A 62 -3.99 10.53 -6.47
C ARG A 62 -5.22 11.22 -5.88
N ALA A 63 -5.84 12.13 -6.64
CA ALA A 63 -7.09 12.77 -6.27
C ALA A 63 -8.24 11.76 -6.18
N LEU A 64 -8.30 10.77 -7.09
CA LEU A 64 -9.26 9.68 -7.02
C LEU A 64 -9.07 8.82 -5.76
N ILE A 65 -7.83 8.50 -5.39
CA ILE A 65 -7.52 7.80 -4.12
C ILE A 65 -8.03 8.62 -2.92
N TYR A 66 -7.72 9.92 -2.89
CA TYR A 66 -8.20 10.83 -1.84
C TYR A 66 -9.72 10.82 -1.74
N GLN A 67 -10.42 11.06 -2.86
CA GLN A 67 -11.88 11.13 -2.92
C GLN A 67 -12.52 9.83 -2.46
N THR A 68 -11.97 8.70 -2.92
CA THR A 68 -12.40 7.36 -2.51
C THR A 68 -12.33 7.22 -0.99
N ILE A 69 -11.18 7.46 -0.38
CA ILE A 69 -11.01 7.36 1.08
C ILE A 69 -11.96 8.30 1.83
N ASN A 70 -12.11 9.53 1.33
CA ASN A 70 -12.97 10.53 1.96
C ASN A 70 -14.46 10.16 1.90
N SER A 71 -14.87 9.35 0.92
CA SER A 71 -16.25 8.84 0.80
C SER A 71 -16.58 7.66 1.73
N PHE A 72 -15.57 7.06 2.36
CA PHE A 72 -15.74 5.92 3.27
C PHE A 72 -15.73 6.34 4.73
N THR A 73 -16.56 5.69 5.53
CA THR A 73 -16.69 5.94 6.98
C THR A 73 -15.58 5.28 7.80
N GLU A 74 -14.90 4.29 7.23
CA GLU A 74 -13.80 3.57 7.85
C GLU A 74 -12.62 4.51 8.14
N ASN A 75 -12.07 4.38 9.35
CA ASN A 75 -10.98 5.23 9.83
C ASN A 75 -9.61 4.55 9.75
N ARG A 76 -9.56 3.25 9.42
CA ARG A 76 -8.31 2.49 9.23
C ARG A 76 -8.21 2.05 7.79
N ILE A 77 -7.21 2.56 7.08
CA ILE A 77 -7.08 2.36 5.63
C ILE A 77 -5.70 1.81 5.30
N LEU A 78 -5.64 0.59 4.77
CA LEU A 78 -4.44 0.04 4.15
C LEU A 78 -4.49 0.31 2.64
N ILE A 79 -3.41 0.82 2.06
CA ILE A 79 -3.30 0.99 0.61
C ILE A 79 -2.15 0.15 0.09
N THR A 80 -2.42 -0.78 -0.83
CA THR A 80 -1.35 -1.43 -1.59
C THR A 80 -1.00 -0.57 -2.80
N HIS A 81 0.29 -0.23 -2.92
CA HIS A 81 0.77 0.73 -3.88
C HIS A 81 2.16 0.34 -4.43
N GLY A 82 2.47 0.75 -5.67
CA GLY A 82 3.82 0.64 -6.22
C GLY A 82 4.82 1.53 -5.49
N THR A 83 6.07 1.11 -5.34
CA THR A 83 6.97 1.75 -4.37
C THR A 83 7.60 3.05 -4.87
N ASP A 84 7.63 3.32 -6.18
CA ASP A 84 8.36 4.44 -6.76
C ASP A 84 7.75 5.81 -6.44
N THR A 85 6.42 5.93 -6.56
CA THR A 85 5.70 7.19 -6.26
C THR A 85 4.86 7.13 -4.99
N MET A 86 4.95 6.05 -4.20
CA MET A 86 4.18 5.84 -2.96
C MET A 86 4.21 7.04 -2.01
N ILE A 87 5.38 7.68 -1.85
CA ILE A 87 5.54 8.84 -0.96
C ILE A 87 4.75 10.05 -1.47
N GLN A 88 4.67 10.23 -2.79
CA GLN A 88 3.91 11.33 -3.40
C GLN A 88 2.42 11.14 -3.12
N THR A 89 1.91 9.92 -3.32
CA THR A 89 0.54 9.56 -2.96
C THR A 89 0.28 9.74 -1.47
N ALA A 90 1.18 9.27 -0.60
CA ALA A 90 1.02 9.44 0.85
C ALA A 90 0.92 10.92 1.27
N LYS A 91 1.78 11.78 0.70
CA LYS A 91 1.76 13.23 0.95
C LYS A 91 0.44 13.87 0.51
N HIS A 92 -0.13 13.40 -0.59
CA HIS A 92 -1.43 13.88 -1.09
C HIS A 92 -2.60 13.56 -0.15
N LEU A 93 -2.44 12.57 0.75
CA LEU A 93 -3.48 12.13 1.67
C LEU A 93 -3.39 12.78 3.07
N VAL A 94 -2.34 13.56 3.36
CA VAL A 94 -2.08 14.13 4.70
C VAL A 94 -3.20 15.04 5.21
N SER A 95 -3.97 15.66 4.32
CA SER A 95 -5.11 16.51 4.69
C SER A 95 -6.35 15.71 5.13
N LEU A 96 -6.38 14.39 4.96
CA LEU A 96 -7.46 13.54 5.48
C LEU A 96 -7.35 13.41 7.00
N THR A 97 -8.22 14.12 7.70
CA THR A 97 -8.31 14.05 9.17
C THR A 97 -9.24 12.92 9.61
N GLY A 98 -9.11 12.46 10.87
CA GLY A 98 -9.96 11.40 11.42
C GLY A 98 -9.55 9.98 11.04
N LYS A 99 -8.49 9.81 10.24
CA LYS A 99 -8.12 8.52 9.63
C LYS A 99 -6.66 8.15 9.91
N THR A 100 -6.41 6.87 10.16
CA THR A 100 -5.09 6.24 10.15
C THR A 100 -4.93 5.54 8.81
N ILE A 101 -4.02 6.04 7.98
CA ILE A 101 -3.77 5.56 6.62
C ILE A 101 -2.35 5.01 6.57
N VAL A 102 -2.21 3.77 6.13
CA VAL A 102 -0.90 3.14 5.92
C VAL A 102 -0.78 2.72 4.47
N LEU A 103 0.23 3.24 3.79
CA LEU A 103 0.62 2.76 2.46
C LEU A 103 1.66 1.67 2.63
N THR A 104 1.51 0.61 1.86
CA THR A 104 2.47 -0.48 1.79
C THR A 104 2.59 -0.99 0.35
N GLY A 105 3.64 -1.77 0.11
CA GLY A 105 3.98 -2.28 -1.20
C GLY A 105 4.90 -3.48 -1.05
N ALA A 106 5.43 -3.90 -2.19
CA ALA A 106 6.45 -4.93 -2.25
C ALA A 106 7.53 -4.49 -3.23
N LEU A 107 8.75 -4.95 -2.97
CA LEU A 107 9.85 -4.83 -3.91
C LEU A 107 9.87 -6.00 -4.88
N GLU A 108 9.34 -7.15 -4.46
CA GLU A 108 9.19 -8.37 -5.27
C GLU A 108 7.72 -8.79 -5.37
N PRO A 109 7.25 -9.35 -6.51
CA PRO A 109 5.84 -9.71 -6.70
C PRO A 109 5.29 -10.70 -5.67
N ALA A 110 4.05 -10.49 -5.19
CA ALA A 110 3.50 -11.20 -4.02
C ALA A 110 3.41 -12.73 -4.15
N LEU A 111 3.27 -13.25 -5.37
CA LEU A 111 3.15 -14.68 -5.64
C LEU A 111 4.50 -15.43 -5.58
N PHE A 112 5.62 -14.72 -5.38
CA PHE A 112 6.94 -15.32 -5.26
C PHE A 112 7.18 -15.78 -3.82
N LYS A 113 7.74 -16.98 -3.65
CA LYS A 113 8.05 -17.56 -2.32
C LYS A 113 8.94 -16.67 -1.44
N THR A 114 9.71 -15.77 -2.04
CA THR A 114 10.63 -14.83 -1.37
C THR A 114 10.11 -13.40 -1.33
N SER A 115 8.85 -13.16 -1.67
CA SER A 115 8.28 -11.82 -1.69
C SER A 115 8.20 -11.21 -0.29
N ASP A 116 8.53 -9.92 -0.20
CA ASP A 116 8.32 -9.12 0.99
C ASP A 116 6.87 -8.64 1.16
N ALA A 117 5.97 -8.96 0.21
CA ALA A 117 4.57 -8.52 0.22
C ALA A 117 3.82 -8.96 1.48
N LEU A 118 3.83 -10.27 1.81
CA LEU A 118 3.09 -10.79 2.98
C LEU A 118 3.56 -10.12 4.27
N PHE A 119 4.89 -9.98 4.42
CA PHE A 119 5.49 -9.35 5.57
C PHE A 119 5.10 -7.86 5.67
N ASN A 120 5.23 -7.10 4.58
CA ASN A 120 4.89 -5.67 4.56
C ASN A 120 3.38 -5.43 4.78
N ILE A 121 2.51 -6.27 4.21
CA ILE A 121 1.05 -6.26 4.47
C ILE A 121 0.78 -6.49 5.97
N GLY A 122 1.41 -7.51 6.56
CA GLY A 122 1.30 -7.78 7.99
C GLY A 122 1.75 -6.60 8.86
N CYS A 123 2.91 -6.00 8.52
CA CYS A 123 3.37 -4.77 9.17
C CYS A 123 2.38 -3.62 9.02
N GLY A 124 1.78 -3.44 7.84
CA GLY A 124 0.78 -2.40 7.59
C GLY A 124 -0.51 -2.59 8.39
N LEU A 125 -1.01 -3.82 8.47
CA LEU A 125 -2.18 -4.15 9.30
C LEU A 125 -1.90 -3.95 10.81
N GLY A 126 -0.69 -4.29 11.27
CA GLY A 126 -0.26 -4.01 12.64
C GLY A 126 -0.18 -2.50 12.92
N ALA A 127 0.42 -1.74 12.00
CA ALA A 127 0.56 -0.29 12.09
C ALA A 127 -0.80 0.42 12.21
N LEU A 128 -1.80 0.00 11.42
CA LEU A 128 -3.17 0.55 11.49
C LEU A 128 -3.84 0.40 12.85
N GLN A 129 -3.44 -0.61 13.62
CA GLN A 129 -4.01 -0.89 14.95
C GLN A 129 -3.21 -0.22 16.07
N ALA A 130 -1.93 0.08 15.84
CA ALA A 130 -1.01 0.59 16.85
C ALA A 130 -0.79 2.11 16.79
N LEU A 131 -1.06 2.76 15.65
CA LEU A 131 -0.78 4.18 15.44
C LEU A 131 -2.03 5.05 15.55
N ASP A 132 -1.81 6.27 16.03
CA ASP A 132 -2.79 7.35 15.97
C ASP A 132 -3.06 7.80 14.53
N GLN A 133 -4.10 8.63 14.37
CA GLN A 133 -4.49 9.22 13.09
C GLN A 133 -3.31 9.89 12.39
N GLY A 134 -3.21 9.71 11.08
CA GLY A 134 -2.09 10.17 10.27
C GLY A 134 -1.83 9.27 9.06
N VAL A 135 -0.85 9.66 8.25
CA VAL A 135 -0.46 8.93 7.03
C VAL A 135 0.96 8.40 7.15
N TYR A 136 1.10 7.09 7.00
CA TYR A 136 2.33 6.36 7.24
C TYR A 136 2.69 5.45 6.06
N ILE A 137 3.96 5.04 6.02
CA ILE A 137 4.46 4.02 5.10
C ILE A 137 4.99 2.85 5.91
N ALA A 138 4.54 1.63 5.60
CA ALA A 138 5.04 0.39 6.19
C ALA A 138 5.80 -0.41 5.12
N MET A 139 7.14 -0.34 5.18
CA MET A 139 8.06 -0.98 4.23
C MET A 139 9.36 -1.38 4.91
N ASN A 140 10.01 -2.44 4.43
CA ASN A 140 11.33 -2.88 4.90
C ASN A 140 11.41 -3.09 6.43
N GLY A 141 10.33 -3.59 7.05
CA GLY A 141 10.26 -3.85 8.50
C GLY A 141 10.21 -2.61 9.38
N ARG A 142 9.90 -1.44 8.80
CA ARG A 142 9.80 -0.17 9.52
C ARG A 142 8.52 0.56 9.16
N ILE A 143 8.07 1.40 10.09
CA ILE A 143 6.98 2.35 9.92
C ILE A 143 7.61 3.73 9.81
N PHE A 144 7.19 4.50 8.81
CA PHE A 144 7.67 5.84 8.57
C PHE A 144 6.52 6.85 8.55
N ASN A 145 6.74 8.04 9.11
CA ASN A 145 5.91 9.20 8.81
C ASN A 145 6.14 9.59 7.33
N CYS A 146 5.07 9.75 6.56
CA CYS A 146 5.18 10.02 5.11
C CYS A 146 5.88 11.35 4.76
N LEU A 147 5.96 12.30 5.71
CA LEU A 147 6.66 13.57 5.53
C LEU A 147 8.17 13.48 5.83
N GLN A 148 8.62 12.41 6.50
CA GLN A 148 10.00 12.25 6.99
C GLN A 148 10.70 11.02 6.39
N VAL A 149 10.37 10.68 5.14
CA VAL A 149 10.87 9.48 4.47
C VAL A 149 11.19 9.74 3.00
N ARG A 150 12.18 9.02 2.48
CA ARG A 150 12.49 8.92 1.04
C ARG A 150 12.75 7.46 0.65
N LYS A 151 12.53 7.12 -0.62
CA LYS A 151 13.04 5.88 -1.21
C LYS A 151 14.51 6.09 -1.58
N ASP A 152 15.36 5.13 -1.23
CA ASP A 152 16.74 5.02 -1.68
C ASP A 152 16.78 3.96 -2.79
N PRO A 153 16.87 4.36 -4.08
CA PRO A 153 16.86 3.42 -5.19
C PRO A 153 18.10 2.51 -5.21
N GLN A 154 19.25 3.00 -4.75
CA GLN A 154 20.49 2.23 -4.75
C GLN A 154 20.44 1.09 -3.73
N LYS A 155 19.84 1.34 -2.57
CA LYS A 155 19.68 0.34 -1.50
C LYS A 155 18.36 -0.42 -1.57
N ASN A 156 17.54 -0.12 -2.58
CA ASN A 156 16.18 -0.59 -2.78
C ASN A 156 15.35 -0.60 -1.48
N ARG A 157 15.31 0.53 -0.75
CA ARG A 157 14.61 0.60 0.55
C ARG A 157 14.15 2.00 0.91
N PHE A 158 13.23 2.08 1.87
CA PHE A 158 12.82 3.34 2.49
C PHE A 158 13.77 3.72 3.63
N VAL A 159 14.12 5.00 3.69
CA VAL A 159 14.99 5.57 4.74
C VAL A 159 14.39 6.87 5.27
N THR A 160 14.61 7.12 6.56
CA THR A 160 14.22 8.39 7.21
C THR A 160 15.06 9.52 6.63
N LEU A 161 14.47 10.71 6.50
CA LEU A 161 15.23 11.92 6.17
C LEU A 161 16.11 12.28 7.37
N ASP A 162 17.41 12.45 7.16
CA ASP A 162 18.32 12.95 8.19
C ASP A 162 17.86 14.35 8.63
N LYS A 163 17.86 14.61 9.94
CA LYS A 163 17.47 15.92 10.51
C LYS A 163 18.55 16.96 10.30
#